data_AF-A0A534PEW7-F1
#
_entry.id   AF-A0A534PEW7-F1
#
_cell.length_a   1.000
_cell.length_b   1.000
_cell.length_c   1.000
_cell.angle_alpha   90.00
_cell.angle_beta   90.00
_cell.angle_gamma   90.00
#
_symmetry.space_group_name_H-M   'P 1'
#
loop_
_entity.id
_entity.type
_entity.pdbx_description
1 polymer ?
#
loop_
_entity_poly.entity_id
_entity_poly.type
_entity_poly.pdbx_seq_one_letter_code
_entity_poly.pdbx_strand_id
1 'polypeptide(L)'
;MKKRGRQARGRRTRRTWAPVVDLSSVRAQKRRELAERRVRSALDENRAALARLFGTGLIFTQKGARAGRDLLSAHQSLLKVVDLFARLIEPSARDDAALKNRAEEVFEHLDAQLARTAQLSARTGEFVAGRGRD
;
A
#
# COMPACT_ATOMS: atom_id res chain seq x y z
N MET A 1 -37.25 64.01 -37.23
CA MET A 1 -37.54 62.55 -37.22
C MET A 1 -36.25 61.80 -37.61
N LYS A 2 -35.66 61.02 -36.69
CA LYS A 2 -35.60 59.53 -36.68
C LYS A 2 -34.73 58.97 -37.85
N LYS A 3 -33.65 58.19 -37.69
CA LYS A 3 -33.33 57.16 -36.67
C LYS A 3 -31.80 56.96 -36.56
N ARG A 4 -31.30 56.83 -35.33
CA ARG A 4 -29.96 56.27 -35.02
C ARG A 4 -30.07 54.75 -35.04
N GLY A 5 -29.38 54.08 -35.96
CA GLY A 5 -29.24 52.62 -35.97
C GLY A 5 -28.04 52.21 -35.11
N ARG A 6 -28.31 51.61 -33.94
CA ARG A 6 -27.32 51.03 -33.03
C ARG A 6 -26.54 49.92 -33.75
N GLN A 7 -25.23 50.10 -33.92
CA GLN A 7 -24.32 49.01 -34.25
C GLN A 7 -24.22 48.07 -33.03
N ALA A 8 -24.75 46.86 -33.17
CA ALA A 8 -24.57 45.80 -32.18
C ALA A 8 -23.10 45.34 -32.22
N ARG A 9 -22.32 45.77 -31.22
CA ARG A 9 -20.99 45.21 -30.96
C ARG A 9 -21.14 43.75 -30.54
N GLY A 10 -20.91 42.84 -31.48
CA GLY A 10 -20.73 41.42 -31.20
C GLY A 10 -19.53 41.25 -30.26
N ARG A 11 -19.79 41.09 -28.96
CA ARG A 11 -18.80 40.64 -27.99
C ARG A 11 -18.44 39.19 -28.34
N ARG A 12 -17.39 39.01 -29.12
CA ARG A 12 -16.69 37.72 -29.22
C ARG A 12 -16.16 37.38 -27.83
N THR A 13 -16.86 36.48 -27.13
CA THR A 13 -16.38 35.87 -25.90
C THR A 13 -15.12 35.07 -26.25
N ARG A 14 -13.95 35.59 -25.87
CA ARG A 14 -12.71 34.80 -25.89
C ARG A 14 -12.94 33.61 -24.96
N ARG A 15 -13.07 32.41 -25.53
CA ARG A 15 -12.95 31.15 -24.79
C ARG A 15 -11.54 31.12 -24.20
N THR A 16 -11.42 31.48 -22.94
CA THR A 16 -10.21 31.23 -22.14
C THR A 16 -10.13 29.72 -21.92
N TRP A 17 -9.16 29.07 -22.57
CA TRP A 17 -8.84 27.68 -22.28
C TRP A 17 -8.33 27.60 -20.84
N ALA A 18 -9.09 26.92 -19.97
CA ALA A 18 -8.61 26.60 -18.63
C ALA A 18 -7.52 25.53 -18.74
N PRO A 19 -6.38 25.66 -18.02
CA PRO A 19 -5.35 24.64 -18.03
C PRO A 19 -5.87 23.36 -17.37
N VAL A 20 -5.87 22.25 -18.12
CA VAL A 20 -6.16 20.91 -17.59
C VAL A 20 -4.88 20.39 -16.93
N VAL A 21 -4.92 20.15 -15.62
CA VAL A 21 -3.79 19.62 -14.86
C VAL A 21 -3.94 18.10 -14.74
N ASP A 22 -2.91 17.35 -15.13
CA ASP A 22 -2.86 15.90 -14.90
C ASP A 22 -2.42 15.60 -13.46
N LEU A 23 -3.29 14.89 -12.72
CA LEU A 23 -3.05 14.46 -11.34
C LEU A 23 -2.68 12.96 -11.25
N SER A 24 -2.48 12.28 -12.37
CA SER A 24 -2.15 10.85 -12.42
C SER A 24 -0.93 10.50 -11.55
N SER A 25 0.17 11.25 -11.71
CA SER A 25 1.41 11.08 -10.97
C SER A 25 1.24 11.33 -9.46
N VAL A 26 0.51 12.38 -9.09
CA VAL A 26 0.22 12.73 -7.70
C VAL A 26 -0.63 11.64 -7.02
N ARG A 27 -1.63 11.11 -7.73
CA ARG A 27 -2.47 10.00 -7.23
C ARG A 27 -1.66 8.72 -7.07
N ALA A 28 -0.81 8.37 -8.04
CA ALA A 28 0.06 7.20 -7.96
C ALA A 28 1.03 7.30 -6.77
N GLN A 29 1.64 8.48 -6.56
CA GLN A 29 2.49 8.74 -5.41
C GLN A 29 1.71 8.58 -4.09
N LYS A 30 0.52 9.17 -3.97
CA LYS A 30 -0.31 9.07 -2.76
C LYS A 30 -0.74 7.63 -2.47
N ARG A 31 -1.12 6.86 -3.50
CA ARG A 31 -1.44 5.44 -3.39
C ARG A 31 -0.25 4.65 -2.86
N ARG A 32 0.96 4.90 -3.36
CA ARG A 32 2.20 4.27 -2.88
C ARG A 32 2.50 4.63 -1.43
N GLU A 33 2.45 5.92 -1.06
CA GLU A 33 2.71 6.39 0.31
C GLU A 33 1.77 5.71 1.32
N LEU A 34 0.48 5.57 0.98
CA LEU A 34 -0.48 4.88 1.83
C LEU A 34 -0.18 3.38 1.96
N ALA A 35 0.13 2.73 0.84
CA ALA A 35 0.50 1.32 0.82
C ALA A 35 1.76 1.03 1.65
N GLU A 36 2.80 1.86 1.52
CA GLU A 36 4.03 1.76 2.30
C GLU A 36 3.75 1.81 3.80
N ARG A 37 2.89 2.74 4.26
CA ARG A 37 2.51 2.86 5.67
C ARG A 37 1.80 1.59 6.17
N ARG A 38 0.87 1.06 5.37
CA ARG A 38 0.13 -0.17 5.70
C ARG A 38 1.06 -1.38 5.79
N VAL A 39 2.01 -1.51 4.86
CA VAL A 39 3.02 -2.58 4.87
C VAL A 39 3.91 -2.48 6.11
N ARG A 40 4.36 -1.28 6.47
CA ARG A 40 5.16 -1.07 7.70
C ARG A 40 4.39 -1.47 8.96
N SER A 41 3.13 -1.05 9.08
CA SER A 41 2.26 -1.48 10.19
C SER A 41 2.14 -3.01 10.28
N ALA A 42 1.92 -3.67 9.15
CA ALA A 42 1.81 -5.13 9.10
C ALA A 42 3.13 -5.84 9.45
N LEU A 43 4.28 -5.27 9.08
CA LEU A 43 5.59 -5.77 9.49
C LEU A 43 5.78 -5.67 11.01
N ASP A 44 5.40 -4.55 11.61
CA ASP A 44 5.51 -4.33 13.06
C ASP A 44 4.59 -5.28 13.85
N GLU A 45 3.35 -5.45 13.40
CA GLU A 45 2.39 -6.40 14.01
C GLU A 45 2.88 -7.85 13.91
N ASN A 46 3.38 -8.25 12.74
CA ASN A 46 3.96 -9.58 12.52
C ASN A 46 5.18 -9.81 13.41
N ARG A 47 6.09 -8.82 13.50
CA ARG A 47 7.25 -8.86 14.39
C ARG A 47 6.84 -9.00 15.85
N ALA A 48 5.80 -8.28 16.29
CA ALA A 48 5.27 -8.41 17.64
C ALA A 48 4.69 -9.81 17.90
N ALA A 49 4.01 -10.41 16.93
CA ALA A 49 3.50 -11.78 17.04
C ALA A 49 4.64 -12.81 17.15
N LEU A 50 5.70 -12.67 16.35
CA LEU A 50 6.91 -13.49 16.48
C LEU A 50 7.55 -13.31 17.86
N ALA A 51 7.75 -12.07 18.31
CA ALA A 51 8.33 -11.79 19.63
C ALA A 51 7.54 -12.46 20.76
N ARG A 52 6.20 -12.46 20.69
CA ARG A 52 5.34 -13.18 21.65
C ARG A 52 5.53 -14.70 21.60
N LEU A 53 5.66 -15.29 20.41
CA LEU A 53 5.95 -16.73 20.28
C LEU A 53 7.30 -17.12 20.91
N PHE A 54 8.32 -16.29 20.72
CA PHE A 54 9.63 -16.49 21.34
C PHE A 54 9.57 -16.27 22.85
N GLY A 55 8.99 -15.16 23.31
CA GLY A 55 8.93 -14.80 24.73
C GLY A 55 8.14 -15.78 25.59
N THR A 56 7.17 -16.51 25.02
CA THR A 56 6.41 -17.55 25.73
C THR A 56 6.98 -18.96 25.58
N GLY A 57 8.09 -19.13 24.87
CA GLY A 57 8.68 -20.44 24.56
C GLY A 57 7.79 -21.33 23.67
N LEU A 58 6.65 -20.83 23.18
CA LEU A 58 5.72 -21.57 22.34
C LEU A 58 6.33 -21.97 20.99
N ILE A 59 7.35 -21.24 20.55
CA ILE A 59 8.12 -21.53 19.34
C ILE A 59 8.70 -22.96 19.32
N PHE A 60 8.96 -23.55 20.48
CA PHE A 60 9.51 -24.91 20.61
C PHE A 60 8.45 -26.02 20.52
N THR A 61 7.17 -25.67 20.43
CA THR A 61 6.09 -26.62 20.15
C THR A 61 5.92 -26.79 18.64
N GLN A 62 5.46 -27.95 18.17
CA GLN A 62 5.20 -28.18 16.74
C GLN A 62 4.21 -27.13 16.17
N LYS A 63 3.16 -26.79 16.92
CA LYS A 63 2.16 -25.79 16.53
C LYS A 63 2.75 -24.38 16.47
N GLY A 64 3.57 -24.00 17.45
CA GLY A 64 4.24 -22.69 17.47
C GLY A 64 5.33 -22.56 16.41
N ALA A 65 6.11 -23.61 16.15
CA ALA A 65 7.09 -23.63 15.07
C ALA A 65 6.42 -23.43 13.69
N ARG A 66 5.28 -24.08 13.45
CA ARG A 66 4.50 -23.88 12.23
C ARG A 66 3.98 -22.45 12.11
N ALA A 67 3.39 -21.90 13.18
CA ALA A 67 2.93 -20.52 13.21
C ALA A 67 4.08 -19.53 12.96
N GLY A 68 5.24 -19.76 13.57
CA GLY A 68 6.45 -18.96 13.36
C GLY A 68 6.92 -18.99 11.90
N ARG A 69 6.94 -20.18 11.27
CA ARG A 69 7.29 -20.31 9.84
C ARG A 69 6.34 -19.54 8.94
N ASP A 70 5.04 -19.61 9.21
CA ASP A 70 4.02 -18.90 8.43
C ASP A 70 4.18 -17.38 8.57
N LEU A 71 4.42 -16.90 9.81
CA LEU A 71 4.69 -15.48 10.08
C LEU A 71 5.97 -15.00 9.41
N LEU A 72 7.07 -15.76 9.46
CA LEU A 72 8.33 -15.41 8.80
C LEU A 72 8.18 -15.35 7.28
N SER A 73 7.42 -16.29 6.70
CA SER A 73 7.14 -16.31 5.26
C SER A 73 6.31 -15.09 4.84
N ALA A 74 5.32 -14.69 5.65
CA ALA A 74 4.58 -13.44 5.45
C ALA A 74 5.48 -12.21 5.58
N HIS A 75 6.36 -12.17 6.59
CA HIS A 75 7.30 -11.08 6.82
C HIS A 75 8.26 -10.90 5.63
N GLN A 76 8.85 -11.99 5.13
CA GLN A 76 9.71 -11.97 3.94
C GLN A 76 8.97 -11.46 2.69
N SER A 77 7.70 -11.82 2.54
CA SER A 77 6.87 -11.35 1.42
C SER A 77 6.65 -9.84 1.51
N LEU A 78 6.37 -9.31 2.70
CA LEU A 78 6.23 -7.87 2.94
C LEU A 78 7.55 -7.11 2.73
N LEU A 79 8.69 -7.67 3.12
CA LEU A 79 10.00 -7.06 2.85
C LEU A 79 10.28 -6.92 1.35
N LYS A 80 9.88 -7.89 0.53
CA LYS A 80 9.97 -7.79 -0.95
C LYS A 80 9.11 -6.65 -1.49
N VAL A 81 7.95 -6.39 -0.89
CA VAL A 81 7.09 -5.25 -1.26
C VAL A 81 7.74 -3.92 -0.86
N VAL A 82 8.36 -3.85 0.32
CA VAL A 82 9.13 -2.66 0.73
C VAL A 82 10.29 -2.37 -0.22
N ASP A 83 11.06 -3.40 -0.60
CA ASP A 83 12.13 -3.28 -1.58
C ASP A 83 11.63 -2.78 -2.94
N LEU A 84 10.49 -3.32 -3.40
CA LEU A 84 9.85 -2.88 -4.64
C LEU A 84 9.45 -1.39 -4.57
N PHE A 85 8.87 -0.94 -3.46
CA PHE A 85 8.52 0.46 -3.27
C PHE A 85 9.74 1.38 -3.23
N ALA A 86 10.84 0.96 -2.61
CA ALA A 86 12.09 1.70 -2.61
C ALA A 86 12.62 1.88 -4.04
N ARG A 87 12.61 0.81 -4.85
CA ARG A 87 13.02 0.85 -6.25
C ARG A 87 12.17 1.77 -7.11
N LEU A 88 10.88 1.93 -6.82
CA LEU A 88 9.98 2.84 -7.53
C LEU A 88 10.21 4.33 -7.23
N ILE A 89 10.99 4.65 -6.19
CA ILE A 89 11.38 6.04 -5.87
C ILE A 89 12.57 6.47 -6.72
N GLU A 90 13.40 5.52 -7.14
CA GLU A 90 14.63 5.80 -7.89
C GLU A 90 14.33 6.47 -9.23
N PRO A 91 15.12 7.47 -9.66
CA PRO A 91 14.94 8.12 -10.97
C PRO A 91 14.96 7.14 -12.15
N SER A 92 15.71 6.05 -12.02
CA SER A 92 15.80 4.97 -13.01
C SER A 92 14.47 4.24 -13.24
N ALA A 93 13.54 4.27 -12.28
CA ALA A 93 12.22 3.67 -12.42
C ALA A 93 11.32 4.41 -13.42
N ARG A 94 11.69 5.64 -13.83
CA ARG A 94 10.88 6.45 -14.75
C ARG A 94 10.66 5.76 -16.10
N ASP A 95 11.66 5.02 -16.59
CA ASP A 95 11.62 4.37 -17.91
C ASP A 95 11.51 2.83 -17.81
N ASP A 96 11.53 2.27 -16.60
CA ASP A 96 11.42 0.83 -16.37
C ASP A 96 9.96 0.36 -16.36
N ALA A 97 9.45 0.00 -17.55
CA ALA A 97 8.09 -0.51 -17.72
C ALA A 97 7.85 -1.85 -16.99
N ALA A 98 8.86 -2.71 -16.91
CA ALA A 98 8.75 -4.01 -16.24
C ALA A 98 8.58 -3.83 -14.72
N LEU A 99 9.34 -2.90 -14.12
CA LEU A 99 9.21 -2.53 -12.72
C LEU A 99 7.82 -1.94 -12.41
N LYS A 100 7.30 -1.08 -13.28
CA LYS A 100 5.95 -0.50 -13.12
C LYS A 100 4.84 -1.56 -13.22
N ASN A 101 4.92 -2.48 -14.18
CA ASN A 101 3.95 -3.57 -14.29
C ASN A 101 3.96 -4.45 -13.04
N ARG A 102 5.16 -4.82 -12.57
CA ARG A 102 5.32 -5.58 -11.31
C ARG A 102 4.76 -4.82 -10.10
N ALA A 103 4.87 -3.49 -10.08
CA ALA A 103 4.29 -2.67 -9.02
C ALA A 103 2.76 -2.73 -9.03
N GLU A 104 2.14 -2.62 -10.21
CA GLU A 104 0.68 -2.73 -10.34
C GLU A 104 0.19 -4.12 -9.89
N GLU A 105 0.84 -5.21 -10.32
CA GLU A 105 0.53 -6.57 -9.85
C GLU A 105 0.60 -6.68 -8.32
N VAL A 106 1.63 -6.10 -7.70
CA VAL A 106 1.76 -6.08 -6.25
C VAL A 106 0.65 -5.26 -5.60
N PHE A 107 0.29 -4.10 -6.15
CA PHE A 107 -0.81 -3.31 -5.62
C PHE A 107 -2.16 -4.04 -5.72
N GLU A 108 -2.41 -4.78 -6.79
CA GLU A 108 -3.64 -5.58 -6.95
C GLU A 108 -3.77 -6.66 -5.86
N HIS A 109 -2.65 -7.27 -5.47
CA HIS A 109 -2.66 -8.34 -4.46
C HIS A 109 -2.34 -7.87 -3.04
N LEU A 110 -1.97 -6.61 -2.84
CA LEU A 110 -1.49 -6.08 -1.57
C LEU A 110 -2.52 -6.25 -0.45
N ASP A 111 -3.78 -5.92 -0.72
CA ASP A 111 -4.84 -6.00 0.29
C ASP A 111 -5.03 -7.43 0.80
N ALA A 112 -4.99 -8.42 -0.10
CA ALA A 112 -5.07 -9.83 0.27
C ALA A 112 -3.85 -10.27 1.09
N GLN A 113 -2.65 -9.82 0.74
CA GLN A 113 -1.43 -10.13 1.48
C GLN A 113 -1.43 -9.53 2.89
N LEU A 114 -1.89 -8.27 3.02
CA LEU A 114 -2.03 -7.59 4.31
C LEU A 114 -3.08 -8.28 5.18
N ALA A 115 -4.25 -8.62 4.63
CA ALA A 115 -5.30 -9.33 5.34
C ALA A 115 -4.83 -10.70 5.85
N ARG A 116 -4.11 -11.46 5.01
CA ARG A 116 -3.52 -12.74 5.41
C ARG A 116 -2.51 -12.59 6.55
N THR A 117 -1.68 -11.56 6.49
CA THR A 117 -0.67 -11.29 7.53
C THR A 117 -1.33 -10.91 8.86
N ALA A 118 -2.37 -10.06 8.80
CA ALA A 118 -3.16 -9.70 9.97
C ALA A 118 -3.82 -10.94 10.59
N GLN A 119 -4.42 -11.81 9.77
CA GLN A 119 -5.05 -13.03 10.25
C GLN A 119 -4.05 -14.00 10.92
N LEU A 120 -2.86 -14.18 10.34
CA LEU A 120 -1.80 -15.00 10.95
C LEU A 120 -1.33 -14.41 12.30
N SER A 121 -1.17 -13.08 12.36
CA SER A 121 -0.72 -12.38 13.57
C SER A 121 -1.77 -12.46 14.67
N ALA A 122 -3.06 -12.30 14.34
CA ALA A 122 -4.19 -12.43 15.26
C ALA A 122 -4.32 -13.85 15.80
N ARG A 123 -4.31 -14.87 14.93
CA ARG A 123 -4.36 -16.29 15.33
C ARG A 123 -3.20 -16.68 16.24
N THR A 124 -2.02 -16.11 16.00
CA THR A 124 -0.86 -16.31 16.88
C THR A 124 -1.07 -15.64 18.23
N GLY A 125 -1.64 -14.43 18.26
CA GLY A 125 -2.03 -13.76 19.50
C GLY A 125 -3.01 -14.58 20.34
N GLU A 126 -4.07 -15.10 19.71
CA GLU A 126 -5.05 -15.99 20.37
C GLU A 126 -4.41 -17.27 20.88
N PHE A 127 -3.54 -17.91 20.08
CA PHE A 127 -2.82 -19.11 20.48
C PHE A 127 -1.93 -18.88 21.71
N VAL A 128 -1.25 -17.73 21.76
CA VAL A 128 -0.42 -17.34 22.91
C VAL A 128 -1.30 -17.03 24.13
N ALA A 129 -2.40 -16.30 23.96
CA ALA A 129 -3.30 -15.92 25.05
C ALA A 129 -4.09 -17.10 25.64
N GLY A 130 -4.48 -18.07 24.81
CA GLY A 130 -5.23 -19.25 25.23
C GLY A 130 -4.48 -20.14 26.23
N ARG A 131 -3.14 -20.13 26.20
CA ARG A 131 -2.30 -20.88 27.16
C ARG A 131 -2.24 -20.25 28.56
N GLY A 132 -2.76 -19.03 28.74
CA GLY A 132 -2.90 -18.43 30.06
C GLY A 132 -4.13 -18.91 30.83
N ARG A 133 -4.94 -19.82 30.26
CA ARG A 133 -6.18 -20.35 30.85
C ARG A 133 -6.17 -21.86 31.12
N ASP A 134 -5.09 -22.55 30.77
CA ASP A 134 -4.85 -23.96 31.13
C ASP A 134 -3.76 -24.01 32.22
#